data_AF-A0A182TBL0-F1
#
_entry.id   AF-A0A182TBL0-F1
#
_cell.length_a   1.000
_cell.length_b   1.000
_cell.length_c   1.000
_cell.angle_alpha   90.00
_cell.angle_beta   90.00
_cell.angle_gamma   90.00
#
_symmetry.space_group_name_H-M   'P 1'
#
loop_
_entity.id
_entity.type
_entity.pdbx_description
1 polymer ?
#
loop_
_entity_poly.entity_id
_entity_poly.type
_entity_poly.pdbx_seq_one_letter_code
_entity_poly.pdbx_strand_id
1 'polypeptide(L)'
;MTGDPFSRCYEIVTTPPPLAEPRDPCYPSPCGINARCRPANGGTAICECIENYFGNPYETCRPECVSNGDCQKSLACINNRCKDPCPGVCGRNADCSVPHHRHLILAIHRLADKILFVVY
;
A
#
# COMPACT_ATOMS: atom_id res chain seq x y z
N MET A 1 8.56 68.00 33.92
CA MET A 1 7.29 67.44 34.40
C MET A 1 6.21 67.80 33.39
N THR A 2 5.89 66.91 32.44
CA THR A 2 4.61 66.94 31.72
C THR A 2 4.33 65.55 31.14
N GLY A 3 3.13 65.02 31.38
CA GLY A 3 2.59 63.76 30.85
C GLY A 3 1.23 63.47 31.49
N ASP A 4 0.17 63.48 30.70
CA ASP A 4 -1.23 63.52 31.17
C ASP A 4 -1.66 62.27 31.97
N PRO A 5 -2.24 62.43 33.18
CA PRO A 5 -2.68 61.34 34.04
C PRO A 5 -4.09 60.77 33.71
N PHE A 6 -4.69 61.13 32.56
CA PHE A 6 -6.09 60.77 32.22
C PHE A 6 -6.26 59.74 31.09
N SER A 7 -5.17 59.20 30.55
CA SER A 7 -5.27 58.11 29.56
C SER A 7 -5.39 56.79 30.30
N ARG A 8 -6.61 56.25 30.37
CA ARG A 8 -6.94 54.94 30.96
C ARG A 8 -5.84 53.91 30.71
N CYS A 9 -5.47 53.14 31.74
CA CYS A 9 -4.71 51.92 31.56
C CYS A 9 -5.48 51.00 30.60
N TYR A 10 -4.97 50.82 29.39
CA TYR A 10 -5.40 49.72 28.53
C TYR A 10 -4.62 48.50 29.00
N GLU A 11 -5.34 47.46 29.43
CA GLU A 11 -4.70 46.16 29.61
C GLU A 11 -4.08 45.77 28.29
N ILE A 12 -2.77 45.52 28.31
CA ILE A 12 -2.08 44.90 27.21
C ILE A 12 -2.69 43.49 27.16
N VAL A 13 -3.63 43.27 26.26
CA VAL A 13 -4.13 41.92 25.98
C VAL A 13 -2.94 41.18 25.39
N THR A 14 -2.13 40.58 26.26
CA THR A 14 -1.22 39.52 25.88
C THR A 14 -2.12 38.34 25.56
N THR A 15 -2.70 38.35 24.35
CA THR A 15 -3.21 37.12 23.77
C THR A 15 -2.10 36.09 23.97
N PRO A 16 -2.35 34.97 24.66
CA PRO A 16 -1.36 33.92 24.74
C PRO A 16 -0.89 33.65 23.31
N PRO A 17 0.42 33.44 23.08
CA PRO A 17 0.94 33.19 21.74
C PRO A 17 0.03 32.15 21.10
N PRO A 18 -0.41 32.36 19.83
CA PRO A 18 -1.34 31.46 19.19
C PRO A 18 -0.83 30.04 19.41
N LEU A 19 -1.65 29.21 20.07
CA LEU A 19 -1.35 27.80 20.27
C LEU A 19 -0.90 27.30 18.91
N ALA A 20 0.37 26.91 18.81
CA ALA A 20 0.96 26.54 17.52
C ALA A 20 0.00 25.55 16.87
N GLU A 21 -0.60 25.94 15.75
CA GLU A 21 -1.56 25.08 15.06
C GLU A 21 -0.88 23.73 14.85
N PRO A 22 -1.58 22.58 15.04
CA PRO A 22 -1.01 21.27 14.81
C PRO A 22 -0.50 21.21 13.37
N ARG A 23 0.79 21.44 13.20
CA ARG A 23 1.44 21.45 11.89
C ARG A 23 1.38 20.01 11.41
N ASP A 24 0.71 19.77 10.29
CA ASP A 24 0.50 18.42 9.78
C ASP A 24 1.88 17.74 9.58
N PRO A 25 2.20 16.67 10.32
CA PRO A 25 3.50 16.03 10.22
C PRO A 25 3.73 15.34 8.86
N CYS A 26 2.67 15.17 8.07
CA CYS A 26 2.74 14.65 6.71
C CYS A 26 2.98 15.72 5.64
N TYR A 27 3.14 17.00 5.99
CA TYR A 27 3.35 18.08 5.01
C TYR A 27 4.57 18.96 5.32
N PRO A 28 5.61 18.98 4.46
CA PRO A 28 5.82 18.10 3.30
C PRO A 28 6.05 16.65 3.74
N SER A 29 5.68 15.67 2.89
CA SER A 29 5.73 14.25 3.27
C SER A 29 7.16 13.82 3.63
N PRO A 30 7.39 13.29 4.86
CA PRO A 30 8.68 12.72 5.24
C PRO A 30 8.85 11.27 4.74
N CYS A 31 7.84 10.69 4.09
CA CYS A 31 7.85 9.31 3.61
C CYS A 31 8.47 9.17 2.23
N GLY A 32 9.04 7.99 1.98
CA GLY A 32 9.66 7.60 0.72
C GLY A 32 8.66 7.34 -0.41
N ILE A 33 9.18 6.98 -1.58
CA ILE A 33 8.38 6.68 -2.77
C ILE A 33 7.53 5.43 -2.52
N ASN A 34 6.27 5.43 -2.98
CA ASN A 34 5.28 4.36 -2.79
C ASN A 34 4.97 4.07 -1.30
N ALA A 35 5.10 5.07 -0.42
CA ALA A 35 4.68 5.00 0.97
C ALA A 35 3.53 5.98 1.26
N ARG A 36 2.64 5.58 2.15
CA ARG A 36 1.56 6.41 2.70
C ARG A 36 2.01 7.01 4.02
N CYS A 37 1.83 8.32 4.18
CA CYS A 37 2.00 9.00 5.45
C CYS A 37 0.71 8.94 6.28
N ARG A 38 0.84 8.65 7.58
CA ARG A 38 -0.24 8.75 8.56
C ARG A 38 0.24 9.54 9.79
N PRO A 39 -0.49 10.58 10.24
CA PRO A 39 -0.15 11.27 11.48
C PRO A 39 -0.36 10.33 12.68
N ALA A 40 0.55 10.43 13.65
CA ALA A 40 0.48 9.71 14.92
C ALA A 40 0.31 10.67 16.10
N ASN A 41 -0.12 10.11 17.23
CA ASN A 41 -0.26 10.87 18.48
C ASN A 41 1.09 11.49 18.85
N GLY A 42 1.10 12.80 19.11
CA GLY A 42 2.32 13.54 19.44
C GLY A 42 2.97 14.30 18.28
N GLY A 43 2.28 14.45 17.14
CA GLY A 43 2.76 15.30 16.04
C GLY A 43 3.88 14.67 15.21
N THR A 44 3.97 13.34 15.18
CA THR A 44 4.93 12.59 14.36
C THR A 44 4.23 11.98 13.15
N ALA A 45 4.98 11.77 12.07
CA ALA A 45 4.52 11.06 10.89
C ALA A 45 4.98 9.60 10.95
N ILE A 46 4.07 8.68 10.67
CA ILE A 46 4.37 7.26 10.46
C ILE A 46 4.23 6.97 8.97
N CYS A 47 5.25 6.33 8.41
CA CYS A 47 5.27 5.91 7.01
C CYS A 47 4.97 4.42 6.91
N GLU A 48 4.10 4.04 5.98
CA GLU A 48 3.72 2.67 5.71
C GLU A 48 3.77 2.41 4.19
N CYS A 49 4.29 1.28 3.74
CA CYS A 49 4.25 0.97 2.31
C CYS A 49 2.79 0.83 1.84
N ILE A 50 2.50 1.31 0.62
CA ILE A 50 1.20 1.06 0.00
C ILE A 50 1.00 -0.44 -0.23
N GLU A 51 -0.25 -0.84 -0.48
CA GLU A 51 -0.61 -2.25 -0.60
C GLU A 51 0.22 -2.97 -1.68
N ASN A 52 0.70 -4.18 -1.37
CA ASN A 52 1.53 -5.02 -2.24
C ASN A 52 2.94 -4.47 -2.51
N TYR A 53 3.40 -3.45 -1.78
CA TYR A 53 4.78 -2.97 -1.81
C TYR A 53 5.52 -3.29 -0.50
N PHE A 54 6.83 -3.46 -0.61
CA PHE A 54 7.71 -3.90 0.47
C PHE A 54 9.01 -3.08 0.51
N GLY A 55 9.68 -3.06 1.65
CA GLY A 55 10.94 -2.34 1.85
C GLY A 55 10.86 -1.33 2.99
N ASN A 56 11.60 -0.23 2.86
CA ASN A 56 11.66 0.83 3.86
C ASN A 56 10.71 1.98 3.51
N PRO A 57 9.61 2.19 4.26
CA PRO A 57 8.65 3.26 3.99
C PRO A 57 9.22 4.68 4.08
N TYR A 58 10.35 4.88 4.76
CA TYR A 58 10.99 6.19 4.88
C TYR A 58 11.92 6.52 3.69
N GLU A 59 12.33 5.52 2.90
CA GLU A 59 13.22 5.71 1.74
C GLU A 59 12.50 5.40 0.43
N THR A 60 12.04 4.16 0.29
CA THR A 60 11.38 3.66 -0.92
C THR A 60 10.76 2.29 -0.65
N CYS A 61 9.50 2.16 -1.03
CA CYS A 61 8.83 0.88 -1.14
C CYS A 61 8.89 0.40 -2.61
N ARG A 62 9.20 -0.88 -2.80
CA ARG A 62 9.28 -1.54 -4.11
C ARG A 62 8.23 -2.64 -4.20
N PRO A 63 7.69 -2.89 -5.40
CA PRO A 63 6.82 -4.04 -5.61
C PRO A 63 7.64 -5.33 -5.49
N GLU A 64 6.98 -6.45 -5.21
CA GLU A 64 7.63 -7.77 -5.23
C GLU A 64 8.03 -8.15 -6.68
N CYS A 65 7.18 -7.80 -7.65
CA CYS A 65 7.39 -8.04 -9.08
C CYS A 65 6.86 -6.88 -9.92
N VAL A 66 7.45 -6.68 -11.10
CA VAL A 66 6.95 -5.75 -12.13
C VAL A 66 6.54 -6.51 -13.38
N SER A 67 7.12 -7.69 -13.59
CA SER A 67 6.85 -8.59 -14.70
C SER A 67 6.64 -10.01 -14.22
N ASN A 68 5.93 -10.83 -15.01
CA ASN A 68 5.75 -12.25 -14.71
C ASN A 68 7.07 -13.00 -14.56
N GLY A 69 8.12 -12.59 -15.29
CA GLY A 69 9.43 -13.23 -15.23
C GLY A 69 10.19 -13.00 -13.93
N ASP A 70 9.76 -12.05 -13.10
CA ASP A 70 10.35 -11.81 -11.77
C ASP A 70 9.90 -12.87 -10.76
N CYS A 71 8.80 -13.59 -11.07
CA CYS A 71 8.22 -14.61 -10.22
C CYS A 71 8.78 -16.01 -10.52
N GLN A 72 8.51 -16.96 -9.63
CA GLN A 72 8.73 -18.38 -9.94
C GLN A 72 7.84 -18.84 -11.10
N LYS A 73 8.25 -19.89 -11.82
CA LYS A 73 7.55 -20.37 -13.03
C LYS A 73 6.06 -20.72 -12.81
N SER A 74 5.70 -21.10 -11.59
CA SER A 74 4.33 -21.45 -11.16
C SER A 74 3.51 -20.27 -10.65
N LEU A 75 4.06 -19.06 -10.66
CA LEU A 75 3.41 -17.84 -10.16
C LEU A 75 3.37 -16.79 -11.28
N ALA A 76 2.42 -15.87 -11.19
CA ALA A 76 2.32 -14.72 -12.08
C ALA A 76 2.36 -13.42 -11.27
N CYS A 77 2.81 -12.34 -11.91
CA CYS A 77 2.81 -11.03 -11.30
C CYS A 77 1.40 -10.43 -11.37
N ILE A 78 0.69 -10.45 -10.23
CA ILE A 78 -0.69 -9.99 -10.11
C ILE A 78 -0.75 -8.94 -9.00
N ASN A 79 -1.09 -7.70 -9.37
CA ASN A 79 -1.10 -6.54 -8.47
C ASN A 79 0.24 -6.39 -7.73
N ASN A 80 1.35 -6.36 -8.48
CA ASN A 80 2.70 -6.14 -7.96
C ASN A 80 3.19 -7.21 -6.96
N ARG A 81 2.55 -8.38 -6.96
CA ARG A 81 2.89 -9.55 -6.14
C ARG A 81 2.87 -10.84 -6.95
N CYS A 82 3.77 -11.75 -6.60
CA CYS A 82 3.82 -13.08 -7.18
C CYS A 82 2.72 -13.94 -6.55
N LYS A 83 1.67 -14.21 -7.34
CA LYS A 83 0.49 -14.97 -6.90
C LYS A 83 0.17 -16.09 -7.87
N ASP A 84 -0.50 -17.11 -7.38
CA ASP A 84 -1.06 -18.16 -8.21
C ASP A 84 -2.20 -17.58 -9.06
N PRO A 85 -2.16 -17.68 -10.40
CA PRO A 85 -3.25 -17.25 -11.28
C PRO A 85 -4.45 -18.21 -11.34
N CYS A 86 -4.37 -19.41 -10.73
CA CYS A 86 -5.44 -20.41 -10.77
C CYS A 86 -6.73 -20.11 -9.98
N PRO A 87 -6.69 -19.46 -8.79
CA PRO A 87 -7.89 -19.22 -7.99
C PRO A 87 -8.97 -18.45 -8.76
N GLY A 88 -10.17 -19.05 -8.88
CA GLY A 88 -11.32 -18.44 -9.54
C GLY A 88 -11.41 -18.65 -11.05
N VAL A 89 -10.45 -19.37 -11.66
CA VAL A 89 -10.43 -19.62 -13.11
C VAL A 89 -11.00 -21.00 -13.48
N CYS A 90 -10.77 -22.03 -12.67
CA CYS A 90 -11.21 -23.40 -12.96
C CYS A 90 -12.63 -23.70 -12.43
N GLY A 91 -13.41 -24.46 -13.22
CA GLY A 91 -14.73 -24.97 -12.86
C GLY A 91 -14.68 -26.33 -12.15
N ARG A 92 -15.85 -26.89 -11.80
CA ARG A 92 -15.94 -28.26 -11.26
C ARG A 92 -15.36 -29.27 -12.27
N ASN A 93 -14.60 -30.24 -11.77
CA ASN A 93 -13.89 -31.26 -12.57
C ASN A 93 -12.85 -30.70 -13.55
N ALA A 94 -12.21 -29.58 -13.23
CA ALA A 94 -11.04 -29.08 -13.94
C ALA A 94 -9.85 -28.91 -12.98
N ASP A 95 -8.66 -29.27 -13.42
CA ASP A 95 -7.39 -29.00 -12.77
C ASP A 95 -6.75 -27.75 -13.38
N CYS A 96 -6.02 -26.97 -12.58
CA CYS A 96 -5.33 -25.78 -13.05
C CYS A 96 -3.81 -25.95 -12.86
N SER A 97 -3.08 -25.79 -13.96
CA SER A 97 -1.62 -25.81 -13.97
C SER A 97 -1.07 -24.44 -14.36
N VAL A 98 0.10 -24.07 -13.86
CA VAL A 98 0.71 -22.76 -14.14
C VAL A 98 2.06 -22.91 -14.85
N PRO A 99 2.10 -23.37 -16.12
CA PRO A 99 3.33 -23.36 -16.89
C PRO A 99 3.66 -21.94 -17.36
N HIS A 100 4.90 -21.50 -17.15
CA HIS A 100 5.42 -20.23 -17.66
C HIS A 100 4.58 -18.99 -17.27
N HIS A 101 4.18 -18.90 -16.00
CA HIS A 101 3.41 -17.77 -15.44
C HIS A 101 2.02 -17.58 -16.07
N ARG A 102 1.46 -18.61 -16.72
CA ARG A 102 0.12 -18.59 -17.32
C ARG A 102 -0.71 -19.73 -16.75
N HIS A 103 -1.97 -19.47 -16.44
CA HIS A 103 -2.90 -20.54 -16.10
C HIS A 103 -3.22 -21.37 -17.34
N LEU A 104 -3.27 -22.68 -17.16
CA LEU A 104 -3.68 -23.66 -18.15
C LEU A 104 -4.75 -24.54 -17.51
N ILE A 105 -5.91 -24.65 -18.16
CA ILE A 105 -7.03 -25.42 -17.64
C ILE A 105 -6.99 -26.81 -18.25
N LEU A 106 -7.06 -27.83 -17.39
CA LEU A 106 -7.11 -29.24 -17.75
C LEU A 106 -8.46 -29.82 -17.32
N ALA A 107 -9.39 -30.05 -18.24
CA ALA A 107 -10.65 -30.70 -17.89
C ALA A 107 -10.42 -32.19 -17.63
N ILE A 108 -10.99 -32.68 -16.53
CA ILE A 108 -10.87 -34.06 -16.09
C ILE A 108 -12.05 -34.86 -16.65
N HIS A 109 -11.80 -35.65 -17.68
CA HIS A 109 -12.76 -36.61 -18.23
C HIS A 109 -12.47 -38.01 -17.67
N ARG A 110 -13.50 -38.66 -17.10
CA ARG A 110 -13.43 -40.07 -16.69
C ARG A 110 -14.12 -40.95 -17.73
N LEU A 111 -13.35 -41.80 -18.39
CA LEU A 111 -13.86 -42.79 -19.35
C LEU A 111 -13.44 -44.18 -18.89
N ALA A 112 -14.42 -45.01 -18.47
CA ALA A 112 -14.23 -46.43 -18.13
C ALA A 112 -12.91 -46.71 -17.36
N ASP A 113 -12.76 -46.09 -16.19
CA ASP A 113 -11.60 -46.18 -15.28
C ASP A 113 -10.30 -45.49 -15.70
N LYS A 114 -10.27 -44.76 -16.83
CA LYS A 114 -9.16 -43.88 -17.21
C LYS A 114 -9.48 -42.41 -16.95
N ILE A 115 -8.51 -41.70 -16.38
CA ILE A 115 -8.52 -40.24 -16.27
C ILE A 115 -7.85 -39.67 -17.53
N LEU A 116 -8.60 -38.87 -18.29
CA LEU A 116 -8.14 -38.12 -19.45
C LEU A 116 -8.14 -36.63 -19.11
N PHE A 117 -7.03 -35.95 -19.36
CA PHE A 117 -6.92 -34.50 -19.23
C PHE A 117 -7.05 -33.86 -20.61
N VAL A 118 -8.05 -33.01 -20.79
CA VAL A 118 -8.24 -32.23 -22.03
C VAL A 118 -7.81 -30.79 -21.75
N VAL A 119 -6.86 -30.28 -22.55
CA VAL A 119 -6.34 -28.91 -22.43
C VAL A 119 -7.31 -27.95 -23.12
N TYR A 120 -7.66 -26.86 -22.44
CA TYR A 120 -8.48 -25.77 -22.98
C TYR A 120 -7.74 -24.43 -22.93
#